data_AF-A0ABD5DTX4-F1
#
_entry.id   AF-A0ABD5DTX4-F1
#
_cell.length_a   1.000
_cell.length_b   1.000
_cell.length_c   1.000
_cell.angle_alpha   90.00
_cell.angle_beta   90.00
_cell.angle_gamma   90.00
#
_symmetry.space_group_name_H-M   'P 1'
#
loop_
_entity.id
_entity.type
_entity.pdbx_description
1 polymer ?
#
loop_
_entity_poly.entity_id
_entity_poly.type
_entity_poly.pdbx_seq_one_letter_code
_entity_poly.pdbx_strand_id
1 'polypeptide(L)'
;NQWRYDKLVLATGATPFIPSVPGRELMLTLNSQREYGAAQSRLHDAKRVLIVGGGLIGCELAMDFCRAGKAVTVVDNSASVLAALMPPEASSRLQHRLTEMGVH
;
A
#
# COMPACT_ATOMS: atom_id res chain seq x y z
N ASN A 1 20.83 -23.02 19.17
CA ASN A 1 21.54 -21.72 19.02
C ASN A 1 21.25 -20.82 20.21
N GLN A 2 22.28 -20.39 20.94
CA GLN A 2 22.19 -19.40 22.03
C GLN A 2 23.21 -18.29 21.78
N TRP A 3 22.81 -17.04 22.02
CA TRP A 3 23.65 -15.86 21.91
C TRP A 3 23.69 -15.15 23.26
N ARG A 4 24.88 -14.76 23.75
CA ARG A 4 25.03 -13.93 24.95
C ARG A 4 25.20 -12.47 24.55
N TYR A 5 24.58 -11.58 25.30
CA TYR A 5 24.66 -10.14 25.11
C TYR A 5 24.56 -9.43 26.47
N ASP A 6 25.26 -8.31 26.61
CA ASP A 6 25.10 -7.43 27.78
C ASP A 6 23.88 -6.51 27.62
N LYS A 7 23.61 -6.07 26.37
CA LYS A 7 22.45 -5.28 25.98
C LYS A 7 21.99 -5.71 24.58
N LEU A 8 20.69 -5.84 24.39
CA LEU A 8 20.05 -6.22 23.13
C LEU A 8 19.03 -5.17 22.71
N VAL A 9 19.11 -4.72 21.45
CA VAL A 9 18.10 -3.86 20.82
C VAL A 9 17.41 -4.65 19.72
N LEU A 10 16.09 -4.72 19.80
CA LEU A 10 15.25 -5.32 18.76
C LEU A 10 14.75 -4.20 17.84
N ALA A 11 15.29 -4.14 16.63
CA ALA A 11 14.91 -3.19 15.59
C ALA A 11 14.45 -3.93 14.33
N THR A 12 13.57 -4.92 14.50
CA THR A 12 13.16 -5.87 13.45
C THR A 12 12.16 -5.31 12.44
N GLY A 13 11.73 -4.05 12.61
CA GLY A 13 10.73 -3.43 11.75
C GLY A 13 9.35 -4.07 11.85
N ALA A 14 8.62 -4.06 10.74
CA ALA A 14 7.26 -4.57 10.63
C ALA A 14 7.09 -5.44 9.37
N THR A 15 6.07 -6.29 9.38
CA THR A 15 5.67 -7.12 8.24
C THR A 15 4.31 -6.70 7.71
N PRO A 16 4.06 -6.77 6.39
CA PRO A 16 2.76 -6.44 5.80
C PRO A 16 1.64 -7.30 6.37
N PHE A 17 0.48 -6.68 6.55
CA PHE A 17 -0.76 -7.41 6.75
C PHE A 17 -1.31 -7.90 5.42
N ILE A 18 -1.66 -9.18 5.34
CA ILE A 18 -2.31 -9.77 4.16
C ILE A 18 -3.67 -10.32 4.62
N PRO A 19 -4.80 -9.80 4.09
CA PRO A 19 -6.13 -10.22 4.51
C PRO A 19 -6.38 -11.69 4.20
N SER A 20 -7.17 -12.35 5.05
CA SER A 20 -7.53 -13.76 4.91
C SER A 20 -8.68 -13.95 3.92
N VAL A 21 -8.39 -13.78 2.63
CA VAL A 21 -9.35 -13.94 1.52
C VAL A 21 -8.85 -14.98 0.52
N PRO A 22 -9.74 -15.65 -0.24
CA PRO A 22 -9.33 -16.51 -1.35
C PRO A 22 -8.45 -15.75 -2.35
N GLY A 23 -7.36 -16.36 -2.81
CA GLY A 23 -6.41 -15.73 -3.74
C GLY A 23 -5.38 -14.79 -3.09
N ARG A 24 -5.33 -14.71 -1.76
CA ARG A 24 -4.38 -13.85 -1.02
C ARG A 24 -2.90 -14.10 -1.36
N GLU A 25 -2.57 -15.32 -1.78
CA GLU A 25 -1.23 -15.74 -2.22
C GLU A 25 -0.78 -15.06 -3.51
N LEU A 26 -1.72 -14.49 -4.28
CA LEU A 26 -1.43 -13.76 -5.52
C LEU A 26 -1.18 -12.26 -5.28
N MET A 27 -1.45 -11.78 -4.05
CA MET A 27 -1.25 -10.39 -3.66
C MET A 27 0.23 -10.05 -3.63
N LEU A 28 0.53 -8.82 -4.02
CA LEU A 28 1.87 -8.26 -3.95
C LEU A 28 1.98 -7.37 -2.71
N THR A 29 3.03 -7.54 -1.93
CA THR A 29 3.42 -6.60 -0.88
C THR A 29 4.65 -5.83 -1.33
N LEU A 30 4.79 -4.59 -0.84
CA LEU A 30 5.92 -3.72 -1.14
C LEU A 30 6.48 -3.16 0.17
N ASN A 31 7.22 -3.98 0.92
CA ASN A 31 7.83 -3.60 2.20
C ASN A 31 9.37 -3.62 2.19
N SER A 32 9.96 -3.92 1.03
CA SER A 32 11.40 -3.87 0.82
C SER A 32 11.74 -3.60 -0.65
N GLN A 33 12.94 -3.07 -0.91
CA GLN A 33 13.42 -2.89 -2.29
C GLN A 33 13.48 -4.22 -3.05
N ARG A 34 13.76 -5.33 -2.34
CA ARG A 34 13.77 -6.67 -2.92
C ARG A 34 12.37 -7.10 -3.37
N GLU A 35 11.35 -6.89 -2.55
CA GLU A 35 9.95 -7.16 -2.92
C GLU A 35 9.53 -6.33 -4.14
N TYR A 36 9.85 -5.04 -4.15
CA TYR A 36 9.57 -4.18 -5.30
C TYR A 36 10.27 -4.67 -6.57
N GLY A 37 11.57 -4.98 -6.51
CA GLY A 37 12.33 -5.51 -7.63
C GLY A 37 11.74 -6.80 -8.19
N ALA A 38 11.26 -7.70 -7.32
CA ALA A 38 10.59 -8.93 -7.73
C ALA A 38 9.23 -8.69 -8.40
N ALA A 39 8.52 -7.63 -8.02
CA ALA A 39 7.21 -7.27 -8.57
C ALA A 39 7.28 -6.33 -9.79
N GLN A 40 8.43 -5.70 -10.05
CA GLN A 40 8.57 -4.56 -10.95
C GLN A 40 8.01 -4.82 -12.35
N SER A 41 8.37 -5.93 -13.00
CA SER A 41 7.88 -6.27 -14.35
C SER A 41 6.37 -6.46 -14.36
N ARG A 42 5.83 -7.19 -13.38
CA ARG A 42 4.38 -7.43 -13.27
C ARG A 42 3.61 -6.12 -13.05
N LEU A 43 4.15 -5.21 -12.24
CA LEU A 43 3.57 -3.89 -12.01
C LEU A 43 3.68 -2.99 -13.25
N HIS A 44 4.80 -3.06 -13.98
CA HIS A 44 5.00 -2.34 -15.22
C HIS A 44 3.94 -2.73 -16.26
N ASP A 45 3.73 -4.03 -16.47
CA ASP A 45 2.82 -4.56 -17.50
C ASP A 45 1.34 -4.53 -17.08
N ALA A 46 1.06 -4.32 -15.79
CA ALA A 46 -0.30 -4.23 -15.27
C ALA A 46 -1.05 -3.03 -15.88
N LYS A 47 -2.23 -3.29 -16.44
CA LYS A 47 -3.16 -2.24 -16.92
C LYS A 47 -4.17 -1.81 -15.86
N ARG A 48 -4.46 -2.70 -14.91
CA ARG A 48 -5.39 -2.47 -13.80
C ARG A 48 -4.73 -2.86 -12.49
N VAL A 49 -4.88 -2.01 -11.48
CA VAL A 49 -4.29 -2.22 -10.16
C VAL A 49 -5.38 -2.03 -9.10
N LEU A 50 -5.58 -3.05 -8.28
CA LEU A 50 -6.36 -2.94 -7.05
C LEU A 50 -5.39 -2.78 -5.88
N ILE A 51 -5.55 -1.71 -5.12
CA ILE A 51 -4.80 -1.43 -3.91
C ILE A 51 -5.70 -1.72 -2.72
N VAL A 52 -5.23 -2.56 -1.81
CA VAL A 52 -5.92 -2.90 -0.57
C VAL A 52 -5.25 -2.12 0.57
N GLY A 53 -5.95 -1.12 1.08
CA GLY A 53 -5.48 -0.15 2.06
C GLY A 53 -5.31 1.24 1.45
N GLY A 54 -6.06 2.21 1.94
CA GLY A 54 -5.98 3.66 1.69
C GLY A 54 -5.16 4.40 2.75
N GLY A 55 -4.17 3.72 3.36
CA GLY A 55 -3.13 4.37 4.17
C GLY A 55 -2.09 5.10 3.31
N LEU A 56 -1.04 5.64 3.94
CA LEU A 56 -0.03 6.48 3.27
C LEU A 56 0.54 5.83 2.00
N ILE A 57 1.08 4.62 2.15
CA ILE A 57 1.66 3.84 1.04
C ILE A 57 0.62 3.58 -0.06
N GLY A 58 -0.61 3.24 0.33
CA GLY A 58 -1.68 2.95 -0.62
C GLY A 58 -2.07 4.16 -1.46
N CYS A 59 -2.18 5.34 -0.84
CA CYS A 59 -2.47 6.58 -1.55
C CYS A 59 -1.34 7.01 -2.48
N GLU A 60 -0.07 6.87 -2.06
CA GLU A 60 1.09 7.16 -2.90
C GLU A 60 1.13 6.25 -4.13
N LEU A 61 1.01 4.94 -3.92
CA LEU A 61 0.94 3.97 -5.03
C LEU A 61 -0.24 4.23 -5.95
N ALA A 62 -1.40 4.61 -5.40
CA ALA A 62 -2.57 4.93 -6.21
C ALA A 62 -2.30 6.10 -7.15
N MET A 63 -1.69 7.15 -6.62
CA MET A 63 -1.30 8.34 -7.37
C MET A 63 -0.29 8.01 -8.47
N ASP A 64 0.75 7.22 -8.14
CA ASP A 64 1.81 6.86 -9.08
C ASP A 64 1.32 5.95 -10.20
N PHE A 65 0.54 4.91 -9.88
CA PHE A 65 -0.01 4.02 -10.89
C PHE A 65 -1.05 4.71 -11.78
N CYS A 66 -1.84 5.62 -11.21
CA CYS A 66 -2.77 6.44 -11.99
C CYS A 66 -2.02 7.36 -12.96
N ARG A 67 -0.96 8.04 -12.50
CA ARG A 67 -0.07 8.86 -13.36
C ARG A 67 0.63 8.02 -14.44
N ALA A 68 0.92 6.76 -14.16
CA ALA A 68 1.45 5.80 -15.12
C ALA A 68 0.40 5.27 -16.12
N GLY A 69 -0.81 5.83 -16.14
CA GLY A 69 -1.87 5.49 -17.08
C GLY A 69 -2.60 4.18 -16.77
N LYS A 70 -2.49 3.67 -15.55
CA LYS A 70 -3.16 2.43 -15.12
C LYS A 70 -4.55 2.75 -14.55
N ALA A 71 -5.50 1.85 -14.76
CA ALA A 71 -6.79 1.92 -14.07
C ALA A 71 -6.59 1.47 -12.61
N VAL A 72 -6.79 2.39 -11.66
CA VAL A 72 -6.53 2.14 -10.24
C VAL A 72 -7.83 2.14 -9.47
N THR A 73 -7.96 1.17 -8.56
CA THR A 73 -9.00 1.16 -7.53
C THR A 73 -8.36 0.99 -6.16
N VAL A 74 -8.81 1.76 -5.17
CA VAL A 74 -8.38 1.66 -3.78
C VAL A 74 -9.55 1.19 -2.93
N VAL A 75 -9.34 0.12 -2.15
CA VAL A 75 -10.32 -0.36 -1.17
C VAL A 75 -9.74 -0.25 0.23
N ASP A 76 -10.48 0.33 1.16
CA ASP A 76 -10.11 0.42 2.57
C ASP A 76 -11.34 0.09 3.43
N ASN A 77 -11.11 -0.38 4.67
CA ASN A 77 -12.18 -0.64 5.63
C ASN A 77 -12.59 0.61 6.43
N SER A 78 -11.79 1.66 6.37
CA SER A 78 -11.99 2.95 7.03
C SER A 78 -12.94 3.82 6.23
N ALA A 79 -13.56 4.78 6.90
CA ALA A 79 -14.49 5.73 6.27
C ALA A 79 -13.81 6.72 5.29
N SER A 80 -12.48 6.84 5.34
CA SER A 80 -11.71 7.74 4.47
C SER A 80 -10.26 7.28 4.33
N VAL A 81 -9.58 7.78 3.28
CA VAL A 81 -8.13 7.59 3.12
C VAL A 81 -7.35 8.29 4.22
N LEU A 82 -6.19 7.78 4.59
CA LEU A 82 -5.31 8.33 5.64
C LEU A 82 -6.01 8.57 6.98
N ALA A 83 -7.07 7.81 7.31
CA ALA A 83 -7.86 8.01 8.53
C ALA A 83 -7.04 7.95 9.83
N ALA A 84 -5.92 7.21 9.84
CA ALA A 84 -5.02 7.12 11.00
C ALA A 84 -4.01 8.29 11.11
N LEU A 85 -3.88 9.12 10.06
CA LEU A 85 -2.85 10.15 9.94
C LEU A 85 -3.40 11.56 9.82
N MET A 86 -4.67 11.72 9.40
CA MET A 86 -5.25 13.02 9.07
C MET A 86 -6.70 13.15 9.57
N PRO A 87 -7.14 14.38 9.87
CA PRO A 87 -8.54 14.64 10.16
C PRO A 87 -9.42 14.45 8.91
N PRO A 88 -10.72 14.14 9.08
CA PRO A 88 -11.63 13.81 7.97
C PRO A 88 -11.67 14.85 6.85
N GLU A 89 -11.54 16.14 7.16
CA GLU A 89 -11.58 17.21 6.18
C GLU A 89 -10.37 17.17 5.23
N ALA A 90 -9.19 16.87 5.77
CA ALA A 90 -7.96 16.73 4.99
C ALA A 90 -7.99 15.44 4.15
N SER A 91 -8.42 14.33 4.76
CA SER A 91 -8.63 13.06 4.08
C SER A 91 -9.63 13.17 2.93
N SER A 92 -10.74 13.87 3.13
CA SER A 92 -11.76 14.11 2.11
C SER A 92 -11.23 14.91 0.93
N ARG A 93 -10.43 15.96 1.20
CA ARG A 93 -9.76 16.71 0.13
C ARG A 93 -8.82 15.83 -0.68
N LEU A 94 -8.00 15.01 -0.02
CA LEU A 94 -7.11 14.08 -0.73
C LEU A 94 -7.91 13.05 -1.55
N GLN A 95 -8.95 12.46 -0.97
CA GLN A 95 -9.82 11.51 -1.65
C GLN A 95 -10.43 12.14 -2.90
N HIS A 96 -10.95 13.36 -2.80
CA HIS A 96 -11.49 14.09 -3.95
C HIS A 96 -10.45 14.26 -5.06
N ARG A 97 -9.22 14.66 -4.72
CA ARG A 97 -8.13 14.80 -5.71
C ARG A 97 -7.76 13.46 -6.36
N LEU A 98 -7.72 12.37 -5.60
CA LEU A 98 -7.48 11.04 -6.14
C LEU A 98 -8.59 10.63 -7.13
N THR A 99 -9.85 10.89 -6.76
CA THR A 99 -10.99 10.63 -7.65
C THR A 99 -10.97 11.47 -8.92
N GLU A 100 -10.64 12.77 -8.83
CA GLU A 100 -10.46 13.63 -10.01
C GLU A 100 -9.37 13.14 -10.95
N MET A 101 -8.31 12.53 -10.41
CA MET A 101 -7.24 11.90 -11.21
C MET A 101 -7.71 10.62 -11.91
N GLY A 102 -8.83 10.02 -11.51
CA GLY A 102 -9.34 8.75 -12.04
C GLY A 102 -9.03 7.53 -11.18
N VAL A 103 -8.62 7.72 -9.92
CA VAL A 103 -8.57 6.64 -8.93
C VAL A 103 -9.98 6.38 -8.39
N HIS A 104 -10.42 5.13 -8.46
CA HIS A 104 -11.73 4.71 -7.97
C HIS A 104 -11.69 4.18 -6.54
#